data_AF-A0A800J4W3-F1
#
_entry.id   AF-A0A800J4W3-F1
#
_cell.length_a   1.000
_cell.length_b   1.000
_cell.length_c   1.000
_cell.angle_alpha   90.00
_cell.angle_beta   90.00
_cell.angle_gamma   90.00
#
_symmetry.space_group_name_H-M   'P 1'
#
loop_
_entity.id
_entity.type
_entity.pdbx_description
1 polymer ?
#
loop_
_entity_poly.entity_id
_entity_poly.type
_entity_poly.pdbx_seq_one_letter_code
_entity_poly.pdbx_strand_id
1 'polypeptide(L)' 'MTHTSEAVEALVEQLSKLPTIGRKTAQRLAAYILKMPREEVVEIAKALVGAK' A
#
# COMPACT_ATOMS: atom_id res chain seq x y z
N MET A 1 3.69 -22.03 -0.70
CA MET A 1 4.13 -20.69 -1.15
C MET A 1 2.88 -19.83 -1.23
N THR A 2 2.75 -18.85 -0.35
CA THR A 2 1.56 -17.99 -0.28
C THR A 2 1.47 -17.17 -1.56
N HIS A 3 0.44 -17.43 -2.37
CA HIS A 3 0.11 -16.64 -3.57
C HIS A 3 -0.35 -15.24 -3.15
N THR A 4 0.58 -14.35 -2.83
CA THR A 4 0.28 -12.94 -2.72
C THR A 4 0.18 -12.42 -4.16
N SER A 5 -1.01 -11.94 -4.55
CA SER A 5 -1.25 -11.32 -5.88
C SER A 5 -0.14 -10.32 -6.22
N GLU A 6 0.33 -10.30 -7.48
CA GLU A 6 1.39 -9.38 -7.95
C GLU A 6 1.11 -7.92 -7.57
N ALA A 7 -0.16 -7.53 -7.55
CA ALA A 7 -0.60 -6.19 -7.14
C ALA A 7 -0.26 -5.86 -5.67
N VAL A 8 -0.28 -6.85 -4.78
CA VAL A 8 0.04 -6.66 -3.36
C VAL A 8 1.54 -6.53 -3.16
N GLU A 9 2.35 -7.32 -3.87
CA GLU A 9 3.81 -7.20 -3.78
C GLU A 9 4.27 -5.84 -4.34
N ALA A 10 3.66 -5.38 -5.44
CA ALA A 10 3.90 -4.04 -5.96
C ALA A 10 3.54 -2.95 -4.93
N LEU A 11 2.40 -3.08 -4.25
CA LEU A 11 2.02 -2.14 -3.18
C LEU A 11 3.02 -2.15 -2.01
N VAL A 12 3.46 -3.34 -1.58
CA VAL A 12 4.48 -3.49 -0.53
C VAL A 12 5.79 -2.84 -0.95
N GLU A 13 6.21 -3.02 -2.19
CA GLU A 13 7.42 -2.42 -2.72
C GLU A 13 7.34 -0.88 -2.70
N GLN A 14 6.24 -0.29 -3.17
CA GLN A 14 6.06 1.16 -3.15
C GLN A 14 6.02 1.72 -1.73
N LEU A 15 5.31 1.07 -0.82
CA LEU A 15 5.24 1.49 0.59
C LEU A 15 6.61 1.38 1.28
N SER A 16 7.44 0.42 0.90
CA SER A 16 8.78 0.23 1.47
C SER A 16 9.79 1.31 1.03
N LYS A 17 9.46 2.13 0.02
CA LYS A 17 10.31 3.25 -0.42
C LYS A 17 10.16 4.49 0.46
N LEU A 18 9.13 4.53 1.31
CA LEU A 18 8.90 5.64 2.23
C LEU A 18 9.92 5.63 3.38
N PRO A 19 10.40 6.81 3.82
CA PRO A 19 11.32 6.88 4.94
C PRO A 19 10.70 6.21 6.17
N THR A 20 11.49 5.44 6.92
CA THR A 20 11.11 4.69 8.14
C THR A 20 10.20 3.47 7.93
N ILE A 21 9.72 3.19 6.71
CA ILE A 21 8.86 2.04 6.42
C ILE A 21 9.67 0.89 5.82
N GLY A 22 10.01 -0.12 6.63
CA GLY A 22 10.62 -1.36 6.15
C GLY A 22 9.60 -2.39 5.62
N ARG A 23 10.08 -3.41 4.90
CA ARG A 23 9.26 -4.46 4.24
C ARG A 23 8.17 -5.08 5.14
N LYS A 24 8.50 -5.42 6.39
CA LYS A 24 7.52 -5.99 7.35
C LYS A 24 6.41 -5.00 7.71
N THR A 25 6.72 -3.71 7.77
CA THR A 25 5.72 -2.66 8.02
C THR A 25 4.90 -2.38 6.78
N ALA A 26 5.53 -2.31 5.60
CA ALA A 26 4.83 -2.19 4.32
C ALA A 26 3.83 -3.34 4.08
N GLN A 27 4.19 -4.58 4.41
CA GLN A 27 3.27 -5.73 4.35
C GLN A 27 2.04 -5.57 5.27
N ARG A 28 2.21 -5.06 6.49
CA ARG A 28 1.09 -4.78 7.40
C ARG A 28 0.18 -3.69 6.84
N LEU A 29 0.76 -2.62 6.30
CA LEU A 29 0.02 -1.53 5.68
C LEU A 29 -0.74 -1.98 4.43
N ALA A 30 -0.10 -2.78 3.56
CA ALA A 30 -0.75 -3.35 2.39
C ALA A 30 -1.94 -4.25 2.80
N ALA A 31 -1.77 -5.09 3.82
CA ALA A 31 -2.86 -5.93 4.34
C ALA A 31 -4.01 -5.12 4.95
N TYR A 32 -3.72 -3.94 5.52
CA TYR A 32 -4.75 -3.01 5.98
C TYR A 32 -5.49 -2.38 4.80
N ILE A 33 -4.76 -1.86 3.80
CA ILE A 33 -5.35 -1.24 2.58
C ILE A 33 -6.27 -2.22 1.84
N LEU A 34 -5.91 -3.51 1.76
CA LEU A 34 -6.76 -4.53 1.13
C LEU A 34 -8.11 -4.75 1.83
N LYS A 35 -8.22 -4.35 3.10
CA LYS A 35 -9.46 -4.44 3.89
C LYS A 35 -10.24 -3.14 3.90
N MET A 36 -9.67 -2.05 3.38
CA MET A 36 -10.34 -0.76 3.33
C MET A 36 -11.42 -0.74 2.24
N PRO A 37 -12.49 0.04 2.42
CA PRO A 37 -13.40 0.38 1.34
C PRO A 37 -12.65 1.00 0.16
N ARG A 38 -13.07 0.69 -1.05
CA ARG A 38 -12.39 1.15 -2.27
C ARG A 38 -12.36 2.67 -2.36
N GLU A 39 -13.42 3.32 -1.89
CA GLU A 39 -13.59 4.77 -1.89
C GLU A 39 -12.50 5.45 -1.07
N GLU A 40 -12.20 4.93 0.13
CA GLU A 40 -11.15 5.47 0.99
C GLU A 40 -9.76 5.35 0.36
N VAL A 41 -9.47 4.21 -0.29
CA VAL A 41 -8.20 4.00 -1.00
C VAL A 41 -8.05 5.00 -2.14
N VAL A 42 -9.13 5.28 -2.87
CA VAL A 42 -9.14 6.27 -3.96
C VAL A 42 -8.88 7.68 -3.43
N GLU A 43 -9.49 8.07 -2.32
CA GLU A 43 -9.26 9.40 -1.72
C GLU A 43 -7.82 9.57 -1.24
N ILE A 44 -7.21 8.54 -0.63
CA ILE A 44 -5.77 8.56 -0.29
C ILE A 44 -4.91 8.73 -1.54
N ALA A 45 -5.19 7.98 -2.61
CA ALA A 45 -4.44 8.08 -3.85
C ALA A 45 -4.54 9.48 -4.48
N LYS A 46 -5.75 10.08 -4.50
CA LYS A 46 -5.95 11.45 -4.96
C LYS A 46 -5.17 12.46 -4.12
N ALA A 47 -5.18 12.32 -2.80
CA ALA A 47 -4.43 13.20 -1.90
C ALA A 47 -2.92 13.13 -2.16
N LEU A 48 -2.38 11.93 -2.38
CA LEU A 48 -0.96 11.73 -2.73
C LEU A 48 -0.60 12.41 -4.05
N VAL A 49 -1.43 12.25 -5.09
CA VAL A 49 -1.19 12.85 -6.41
C VAL A 49 -1.36 14.37 -6.35
N GLY A 50 -2.40 14.87 -5.67
CA GLY A 50 -2.70 16.31 -5.59
C GLY A 50 -1.74 17.12 -4.71
N ALA A 51 -1.00 16.47 -3.81
CA ALA A 51 0.04 17.11 -3.01
C ALA A 51 1.35 17.35 -3.79
N LYS A 52 1.45 16.82 -5.02
CA LYS A 52 2.62 16.96 -5.89
C LYS A 52 2.38 17.96 -7.01
#